data_AF-A0A7V0R626-F1
#
_entry.id   AF-A0A7V0R626-F1
#
_cell.length_a   1.000
_cell.length_b   1.000
_cell.length_c   1.000
_cell.angle_alpha   90.00
_cell.angle_beta   90.00
_cell.angle_gamma   90.00
#
_symmetry.space_group_name_H-M   'P 1'
#
loop_
_entity.id
_entity.type
_entity.pdbx_description
1 polymer ?
#
loop_
_entity_poly.entity_id
_entity_poly.type
_entity_poly.pdbx_seq_one_letter_code
_entity_poly.pdbx_strand_id
1 'polypeptide(L)'
;MLKTGGQLFLADVVFPNENSDESINEWIRNVENIHGKELAEDGKKHFREEYSTYRWIMEGLLERAGFKIESKTHYENIMANYICTKA
;
A
#
# COMPACT_ATOMS: atom_id res chain seq x y z
N MET A 1 13.71 11.29 12.53
CA MET A 1 12.51 12.03 12.07
C MET A 1 12.90 12.93 10.92
N LEU A 2 12.08 13.03 9.87
CA LEU A 2 12.33 13.91 8.72
C LEU A 2 12.28 15.38 9.14
N LYS A 3 13.13 16.22 8.54
CA LYS A 3 13.09 17.68 8.69
C LYS A 3 11.90 18.24 7.92
N THR A 4 11.39 19.43 8.29
CA THR A 4 10.42 20.17 7.47
C THR A 4 10.94 20.32 6.04
N GLY A 5 10.07 20.04 5.06
CA GLY A 5 10.41 19.95 3.64
C GLY A 5 10.98 18.60 3.19
N GLY A 6 11.29 17.68 4.11
CA GLY A 6 11.75 16.33 3.78
C GLY A 6 10.65 15.49 3.14
N GLN A 7 11.02 14.61 2.21
CA GLN A 7 10.06 13.80 1.46
C GLN A 7 9.99 12.36 2.00
N LEU A 8 8.77 11.82 2.03
CA LEU A 8 8.46 10.42 2.28
C LEU A 8 7.82 9.84 1.02
N PHE A 9 8.39 8.75 0.52
CA PHE A 9 7.76 7.91 -0.50
C PHE A 9 7.31 6.61 0.16
N LEU A 10 6.02 6.31 0.11
CA LEU A 10 5.44 5.07 0.62
C LEU A 10 4.78 4.33 -0.54
N ALA A 11 5.10 3.05 -0.70
CA ALA A 11 4.53 2.16 -1.70
C ALA A 11 4.20 0.84 -1.01
N ASP A 12 2.91 0.54 -0.84
CA ASP A 12 2.48 -0.61 -0.05
C ASP A 12 1.06 -1.07 -0.42
N VAL A 13 0.67 -2.23 0.11
CA VAL A 13 -0.73 -2.68 0.13
C VAL A 13 -1.54 -1.74 1.01
N VAL A 14 -2.52 -1.06 0.41
CA VAL A 14 -3.48 -0.21 1.09
C VAL A 14 -4.86 -0.38 0.48
N PHE A 15 -5.73 -1.08 1.21
CA PHE A 15 -7.02 -1.52 0.71
C PHE A 15 -7.99 -0.35 0.48
N PRO A 16 -8.75 -0.35 -0.63
CA PRO A 16 -9.77 0.67 -0.88
C PRO A 16 -10.93 0.59 0.11
N ASN A 17 -11.31 -0.62 0.50
CA ASN A 17 -12.45 -0.95 1.38
C ASN A 17 -12.35 -2.41 1.86
N GLU A 18 -13.34 -2.85 2.63
CA GLU A 18 -13.41 -4.18 3.27
C GLU A 18 -13.49 -5.36 2.27
N ASN A 19 -13.95 -5.13 1.04
CA ASN A 19 -14.14 -6.19 0.04
C ASN A 19 -12.94 -6.27 -0.91
N SER A 20 -11.82 -6.83 -0.43
CA SER A 20 -10.57 -6.90 -1.19
C SER A 20 -10.15 -8.32 -1.62
N ASP A 21 -10.87 -9.37 -1.22
CA ASP A 21 -10.50 -10.78 -1.49
C ASP A 21 -10.28 -11.09 -2.97
N GLU A 22 -11.17 -10.61 -3.85
CA GLU A 22 -11.04 -10.83 -5.29
C GLU A 22 -9.79 -10.14 -5.85
N SER A 23 -9.55 -8.91 -5.42
CA SER A 23 -8.38 -8.15 -5.84
C SER A 23 -7.06 -8.73 -5.29
N ILE A 24 -7.06 -9.27 -4.07
CA ILE A 24 -5.91 -10.02 -3.51
C ILE A 24 -5.63 -11.25 -4.36
N ASN A 25 -6.65 -12.03 -4.70
CA ASN A 25 -6.50 -13.23 -5.52
C ASN A 25 -6.07 -12.90 -6.96
N GLU A 26 -6.55 -11.81 -7.53
CA GLU A 26 -6.07 -11.29 -8.82
C GLU A 26 -4.59 -10.91 -8.76
N TRP A 27 -4.20 -10.15 -7.74
CA TRP A 27 -2.81 -9.74 -7.53
C TRP A 27 -1.87 -10.94 -7.39
N ILE A 28 -2.22 -11.93 -6.54
CA ILE A 28 -1.44 -13.16 -6.36
C ILE A 28 -1.27 -13.91 -7.68
N ARG A 29 -2.34 -14.05 -8.47
CA ARG A 29 -2.27 -14.72 -9.79
C ARG A 29 -1.34 -13.97 -10.74
N ASN A 30 -1.39 -12.64 -10.74
CA ASN A 30 -0.50 -11.82 -11.57
C ASN A 30 0.96 -11.97 -11.15
N VAL A 31 1.25 -11.97 -9.84
CA VAL A 31 2.59 -12.22 -9.31
C VAL A 31 3.09 -13.60 -9.71
N GLU A 32 2.26 -14.65 -9.58
CA GLU A 32 2.65 -16.01 -9.99
C GLU A 32 2.98 -16.08 -11.49
N ASN A 33 2.17 -15.43 -12.33
CA ASN A 33 2.36 -15.42 -13.78
C ASN A 33 3.62 -14.68 -14.23
N ILE A 34 3.98 -13.58 -13.56
CA ILE A 34 5.08 -12.69 -13.98
C ILE A 34 6.39 -13.06 -13.26
N HIS A 35 6.31 -13.39 -11.98
CA HIS A 35 7.45 -13.53 -11.08
C HIS A 35 7.62 -14.95 -10.52
N GLY A 36 6.69 -15.87 -10.82
CA GLY A 36 6.76 -17.27 -10.42
C GLY A 36 6.12 -17.55 -9.06
N LYS A 37 5.97 -18.85 -8.79
CA LYS A 37 5.21 -19.36 -7.64
C LYS A 37 5.79 -19.00 -6.28
N GLU A 38 7.11 -18.94 -6.15
CA GLU A 38 7.77 -18.63 -4.88
C GLU A 38 7.37 -17.24 -4.36
N LEU A 39 7.47 -16.22 -5.22
CA LEU A 39 7.04 -14.85 -4.87
C LEU A 39 5.53 -14.74 -4.65
N ALA A 40 4.72 -15.54 -5.33
CA ALA A 40 3.28 -15.59 -5.09
C ALA A 40 2.95 -16.17 -3.69
N GLU A 41 3.69 -17.16 -3.22
CA GLU A 41 3.53 -17.70 -1.85
C GLU A 41 3.97 -16.71 -0.78
N ASP A 42 5.06 -15.95 -1.01
CA ASP A 42 5.45 -14.85 -0.14
C ASP A 42 4.37 -13.77 -0.07
N GLY A 43 3.78 -13.43 -1.22
CA GLY A 43 2.63 -12.53 -1.30
C GLY A 43 1.44 -13.02 -0.47
N LYS A 44 1.08 -14.31 -0.57
CA LYS A 44 0.03 -14.91 0.27
C LYS A 44 0.34 -14.79 1.76
N LYS A 45 1.61 -14.96 2.14
CA LYS A 45 2.04 -14.82 3.53
C LYS A 45 1.86 -13.37 4.01
N HIS A 46 2.28 -12.40 3.21
CA HIS A 46 2.12 -10.97 3.49
C HIS A 46 0.67 -10.63 3.86
N PHE A 47 -0.31 -11.02 3.03
CA PHE A 47 -1.73 -10.75 3.30
C PHE A 47 -2.28 -11.46 4.55
N ARG A 48 -1.76 -12.64 4.89
CA ARG A 48 -2.22 -13.41 6.08
C ARG A 48 -1.63 -12.89 7.39
N GLU A 49 -0.44 -12.29 7.35
CA GLU A 49 0.33 -12.00 8.56
C GLU A 49 0.48 -10.50 8.85
N GLU A 50 0.42 -9.62 7.85
CA GLU A 50 0.80 -8.21 8.00
C GLU A 50 -0.38 -7.24 8.16
N TYR A 51 -1.63 -7.70 8.00
CA TYR A 51 -2.87 -6.97 8.27
C TYR A 51 -2.85 -5.52 7.77
N SER A 52 -2.61 -5.33 6.46
CA SER A 52 -2.54 -4.01 5.81
C SER A 52 -3.82 -3.19 6.04
N THR A 53 -3.69 -1.87 5.93
CA THR A 53 -4.76 -0.92 6.33
C THR A 53 -5.57 -0.38 5.15
N TYR A 54 -6.62 0.39 5.45
CA TYR A 54 -7.46 1.06 4.46
C TYR A 54 -6.92 2.43 4.07
N ARG A 55 -7.20 2.87 2.84
CA ARG A 55 -6.75 4.16 2.30
C ARG A 55 -7.09 5.34 3.22
N TRP A 56 -8.32 5.40 3.72
CA TRP A 56 -8.74 6.49 4.62
C TRP A 56 -7.98 6.48 5.96
N ILE A 57 -7.60 5.30 6.47
CA ILE A 57 -6.79 5.17 7.69
C ILE A 57 -5.37 5.63 7.39
N MET A 58 -4.76 5.13 6.31
CA MET A 58 -3.40 5.47 5.91
C MET A 58 -3.25 6.98 5.68
N GLU A 59 -4.16 7.58 4.91
CA GLU A 59 -4.16 9.02 4.63
C GLU A 59 -4.29 9.82 5.93
N GLY A 60 -5.22 9.44 6.81
CA GLY A 60 -5.34 10.08 8.12
C GLY A 60 -4.11 9.91 9.02
N LEU A 61 -3.41 8.77 8.95
CA LEU A 61 -2.15 8.56 9.69
C LEU A 61 -1.05 9.49 9.20
N LEU A 62 -0.88 9.61 7.88
CA LEU A 62 0.10 10.50 7.26
C LEU A 62 -0.16 11.96 7.67
N GLU A 63 -1.40 12.42 7.56
CA GLU A 63 -1.80 13.78 7.93
C GLU A 63 -1.55 14.06 9.42
N ARG A 64 -1.97 13.14 10.32
CA ARG A 64 -1.75 13.29 11.77
C ARG A 64 -0.27 13.23 12.17
N ALA A 65 0.56 12.54 11.40
CA ALA A 65 2.02 12.55 11.56
C ALA A 65 2.65 13.86 11.04
N GLY A 66 1.84 14.81 10.53
CA GLY A 66 2.25 16.10 10.02
C GLY A 66 2.92 16.00 8.66
N PHE A 67 2.47 15.08 7.82
CA PHE A 67 2.80 15.05 6.40
C PHE A 67 1.68 15.69 5.59
N LYS A 68 2.05 16.37 4.52
CA LYS A 68 1.15 16.75 3.44
C LYS A 68 1.30 15.73 2.31
N ILE A 69 0.19 15.13 1.91
CA ILE A 69 0.16 14.23 0.74
C ILE A 69 0.18 15.10 -0.52
N GLU A 70 1.28 15.04 -1.27
CA GLU A 70 1.45 15.78 -2.53
C GLU A 70 0.84 15.04 -3.72
N SER A 71 0.96 13.71 -3.71
CA SER A 71 0.38 12.84 -4.73
C SER A 71 0.04 11.48 -4.14
N LYS A 72 -1.03 10.88 -4.67
CA LYS A 72 -1.41 9.50 -4.39
C LYS A 72 -1.80 8.79 -5.67
N THR A 73 -1.29 7.58 -5.84
CA THR A 73 -1.62 6.71 -6.98
C THR A 73 -2.11 5.38 -6.44
N HIS A 74 -3.23 4.89 -6.96
CA HIS A 74 -3.75 3.57 -6.65
C HIS A 74 -3.64 2.68 -7.87
N TYR A 75 -3.19 1.44 -7.69
CA TYR A 75 -3.01 0.49 -8.77
C TYR A 75 -3.26 -0.94 -8.28
N GLU A 76 -3.50 -1.85 -9.21
CA GLU A 76 -3.81 -3.27 -8.93
C GLU A 76 -4.91 -3.47 -7.87
N ASN A 77 -5.82 -2.49 -7.77
CA ASN A 77 -6.92 -2.39 -6.81
C ASN A 77 -6.54 -2.33 -5.31
N ILE A 78 -5.43 -2.94 -4.90
CA ILE A 78 -5.01 -3.08 -3.49
C ILE A 78 -3.71 -2.34 -3.15
N MET A 79 -3.00 -1.78 -4.14
CA MET A 79 -1.74 -1.08 -3.91
C MET A 79 -1.93 0.44 -3.91
N ALA A 80 -1.12 1.13 -3.12
CA ALA A 80 -1.07 2.59 -3.11
C ALA A 80 0.37 3.11 -3.02
N ASN A 81 0.64 4.17 -3.78
CA ASN A 81 1.83 4.99 -3.66
C ASN A 81 1.45 6.37 -3.11
N TYR A 82 2.17 6.85 -2.10
CA TYR A 82 2.04 8.19 -1.54
C TYR A 82 3.38 8.93 -1.63
N ILE A 83 3.33 10.14 -2.20
CA ILE A 83 4.42 11.10 -2.13
C ILE A 83 4.01 12.16 -1.12
N CYS A 84 4.78 12.28 -0.05
CA CYS A 84 4.47 13.16 1.08
C CYS A 84 5.62 14.11 1.37
N THR A 85 5.30 15.34 1.77
CA THR A 85 6.26 16.31 2.31
C THR A 85 6.01 16.49 3.80
N LYS A 86 7.07 16.48 4.60
CA LYS A 86 6.98 16.80 6.03
C LYS A 86 6.68 18.29 6.18
N ALA A 87 5.50 18.61 6.71
CA ALA A 87 5.11 19.99 7.03
C ALA A 87 5.95 20.54 8.19
#